data_AF-L8X2U3-F1
#
_entry.id   AF-L8X2U3-F1
#
_cell.length_a   1.000
_cell.length_b   1.000
_cell.length_c   1.000
_cell.angle_alpha   90.00
_cell.angle_beta   90.00
_cell.angle_gamma   90.00
#
_symmetry.space_group_name_H-M   'P 1'
#
loop_
_entity.id
_entity.type
_entity.pdbx_description
1 polymer ?
#
loop_
_entity_poly.entity_id
_entity_poly.type
_entity_poly.pdbx_seq_one_letter_code
_entity_poly.pdbx_strand_id
1 'polypeptide(L)'
;MFCQIEVVAVWSKGDLPMIAQQHQYRRRPGIFVKGQDQAGGNQEQLRPPDANQFTSEPTHNLKTVFEMAQRVTIRKRTPYNTKSNRRRVVKTPGGKLVYQHLKKLATSPKCGDCGTALPGVPALRPREYATISKRQKTVRRAYGGSRCGDCVKQRILRAFLIEEAKIVKKVIKSQEKGAPRNRPTNGAGIRVICTVSPKSRQGENDVPALRR
;
A
#
# COMPACT_ATOMS: atom_id res chain seq x y z
N MET A 1 44.87 -54.58 1.59
CA MET A 1 44.04 -55.17 2.66
C MET A 1 43.01 -54.14 3.06
N PHE A 2 41.75 -54.48 2.80
CA PHE A 2 40.56 -53.70 3.12
C PHE A 2 40.37 -53.65 4.63
N CYS A 3 40.04 -52.47 5.17
CA CYS A 3 39.32 -52.37 6.43
C CYS A 3 38.35 -51.20 6.32
N GLN A 4 37.15 -51.50 5.81
CA GLN A 4 35.96 -50.69 6.04
C GLN A 4 35.60 -50.84 7.52
N ILE A 5 35.43 -49.72 8.21
CA ILE A 5 34.54 -49.64 9.38
C ILE A 5 33.76 -48.34 9.23
N GLU A 6 32.54 -48.47 8.72
CA GLU A 6 31.46 -47.52 8.96
C GLU A 6 31.03 -47.66 10.42
N VAL A 7 30.88 -46.54 11.13
CA VAL A 7 29.96 -46.47 12.27
C VAL A 7 29.06 -45.26 12.06
N VAL A 8 27.85 -45.56 11.62
CA VAL A 8 26.69 -44.68 11.65
C VAL A 8 26.24 -44.55 13.10
N ALA A 9 26.19 -43.32 13.62
CA ALA A 9 25.51 -43.01 14.88
C ALA A 9 24.31 -42.10 14.61
N VAL A 10 23.12 -42.71 14.68
CA VAL A 10 21.78 -42.10 14.66
C VAL A 10 21.36 -41.83 16.10
N TRP A 11 21.13 -40.57 16.47
CA TRP A 11 20.38 -40.12 17.66
C TRP A 11 19.88 -38.69 17.37
N SER A 12 18.70 -38.21 17.72
CA SER A 12 17.37 -38.74 17.96
C SER A 12 16.43 -37.52 17.81
N LYS A 13 15.21 -37.73 17.34
CA LYS A 13 14.13 -36.73 17.35
C LYS A 13 13.54 -36.65 18.77
N GLY A 14 13.11 -35.47 19.20
CA GLY A 14 12.47 -35.20 20.50
C GLY A 14 13.44 -34.44 21.43
N ASP A 15 13.11 -33.28 22.01
CA ASP A 15 11.85 -32.89 22.60
C ASP A 15 11.55 -31.38 22.49
N LEU A 16 10.29 -31.10 22.16
CA LEU A 16 9.59 -29.85 22.45
C LEU A 16 9.01 -29.93 23.87
N PRO A 17 8.98 -28.82 24.64
CA PRO A 17 7.91 -28.62 25.59
C PRO A 17 6.88 -27.63 25.05
N MET A 18 5.67 -28.17 24.93
CA MET A 18 4.37 -27.49 24.95
C MET A 18 4.33 -26.26 25.87
N ILE A 19 3.93 -25.12 25.30
CA ILE A 19 3.12 -24.13 26.02
C ILE A 19 1.86 -23.92 25.20
N ALA A 20 0.86 -24.75 25.51
CA ALA A 20 -0.52 -24.57 25.09
C ALA A 20 -1.24 -23.72 26.14
N GLN A 21 -1.99 -22.71 25.68
CA GLN A 21 -3.28 -22.25 26.20
C GLN A 21 -3.67 -21.02 25.34
N GLN A 22 -4.42 -21.23 24.25
CA GLN A 22 -5.87 -21.05 24.22
C GLN A 22 -6.34 -19.75 24.90
N HIS A 23 -6.52 -18.66 24.14
CA HIS A 23 -7.59 -17.71 24.40
C HIS A 23 -8.05 -17.01 23.10
N GLN A 24 -9.02 -17.67 22.49
CA GLN A 24 -10.24 -17.13 21.89
C GLN A 24 -10.31 -15.63 21.63
N TYR A 25 -10.53 -15.31 20.35
CA TYR A 25 -11.17 -14.10 19.83
C TYR A 25 -12.19 -13.48 20.80
N ARG A 26 -11.84 -12.35 21.42
CA ARG A 26 -12.84 -11.35 21.84
C ARG A 26 -12.74 -10.14 20.93
N ARG A 27 -13.75 -10.00 20.09
CA ARG A 27 -14.11 -8.72 19.46
C ARG A 27 -14.24 -7.68 20.57
N ARG A 28 -13.60 -6.52 20.42
CA ARG A 28 -13.95 -5.30 21.17
C ARG A 28 -15.32 -4.81 20.68
N PRO A 29 -16.41 -4.85 21.47
CA PRO A 29 -17.53 -3.96 21.22
C PRO A 29 -17.13 -2.54 21.63
N GLY A 30 -17.47 -1.58 20.76
CA GLY A 30 -17.38 -0.16 21.07
C GLY A 30 -18.27 0.20 22.26
N ILE A 31 -17.75 1.10 23.07
CA ILE A 31 -18.45 1.78 24.15
C ILE A 31 -19.56 2.63 23.51
N PHE A 32 -20.81 2.20 23.61
CA PHE A 32 -21.99 3.02 23.35
C PHE A 32 -22.58 3.39 24.71
N VAL A 33 -22.33 4.63 25.14
CA VAL A 33 -22.91 5.19 26.35
C VAL A 33 -24.38 5.51 26.04
N LYS A 34 -25.32 4.64 26.42
CA LYS A 34 -26.71 5.05 26.64
C LYS A 34 -26.81 5.53 28.07
N GLY A 35 -27.04 6.83 28.25
CA GLY A 35 -27.57 7.36 29.49
C GLY A 35 -28.90 6.68 29.79
N GLN A 36 -29.00 6.15 31.00
CA GLN A 36 -30.24 5.74 31.63
C GLN A 36 -30.71 6.94 32.45
N ASP A 37 -31.85 7.52 32.08
CA ASP A 37 -32.67 8.28 33.03
C ASP A 37 -34.03 7.57 33.07
N GLN A 38 -34.26 6.88 34.18
CA GLN A 38 -35.57 6.40 34.59
C GLN A 38 -36.23 7.51 35.39
N ALA A 39 -37.43 7.93 35.03
CA ALA A 39 -38.38 8.52 35.97
C ALA A 39 -39.80 8.54 35.38
N GLY A 40 -40.76 8.07 36.18
CA GLY A 40 -42.14 8.57 36.17
C GLY A 40 -43.14 7.77 35.34
N GLY A 41 -43.69 6.72 35.94
CA GLY A 41 -44.98 6.18 35.52
C GLY A 41 -46.12 7.11 35.90
N ASN A 42 -47.10 7.21 35.01
CA ASN A 42 -48.49 7.48 35.36
C ASN A 42 -49.34 6.52 34.53
N GLN A 43 -50.02 5.62 35.24
CA GLN A 43 -51.02 4.72 34.71
C GLN A 43 -52.23 5.54 34.29
N GLU A 44 -52.47 5.65 32.99
CA GLU A 44 -53.78 6.05 32.48
C GLU A 44 -54.38 4.86 31.73
N GLN A 45 -55.58 4.51 32.15
CA GLN A 45 -56.32 3.30 31.82
C GLN A 45 -56.60 3.22 30.32
N LEU A 46 -56.16 2.13 29.68
CA LEU A 46 -56.62 1.75 28.35
C LEU A 46 -58.09 1.32 28.45
N ARG A 47 -59.00 2.19 27.99
CA ARG A 47 -60.37 1.79 27.64
C ARG A 47 -60.32 0.89 26.39
N PRO A 48 -61.12 -0.19 26.33
CA PRO A 48 -61.18 -1.05 25.15
C PRO A 48 -61.73 -0.25 23.95
N PRO A 49 -61.23 -0.46 22.73
CA PRO A 49 -61.84 0.14 21.55
C PRO A 49 -63.20 -0.53 21.30
N ASP A 50 -64.25 0.27 21.39
CA ASP A 50 -65.59 -0.10 20.98
C ASP A 50 -65.58 -0.54 19.50
N ALA A 51 -66.11 -1.73 19.28
CA ALA A 51 -66.44 -2.21 17.95
C ALA A 51 -67.49 -1.31 17.29
N ASN A 52 -67.38 -1.16 15.98
CA ASN A 52 -68.32 -0.51 15.06
C ASN A 52 -68.25 1.01 14.97
N GLN A 53 -67.31 1.50 14.17
CA GLN A 53 -67.61 2.61 13.26
C GLN A 53 -66.98 2.36 11.89
N PHE A 54 -67.85 1.88 11.01
CA PHE A 54 -67.75 1.86 9.58
C PHE A 54 -67.60 3.30 9.07
N THR A 55 -66.38 3.82 9.03
CA THR A 55 -66.04 4.98 8.21
C THR A 55 -65.17 4.49 7.08
N SER A 56 -65.83 4.30 5.94
CA SER A 56 -65.26 4.20 4.59
C SER A 56 -63.74 4.32 4.56
N GLU A 57 -63.07 3.19 4.37
CA GLU A 57 -61.71 3.19 3.85
C GLU A 57 -61.69 4.18 2.68
N PRO A 58 -60.87 5.24 2.69
CA PRO A 58 -60.60 5.91 1.45
C PRO A 58 -59.92 4.83 0.64
N THR A 59 -60.62 4.30 -0.37
CA THR A 59 -60.01 3.50 -1.41
C THR A 59 -58.77 4.27 -1.81
N HIS A 60 -57.63 3.79 -1.33
CA HIS A 60 -56.32 4.32 -1.59
C HIS A 60 -56.33 4.45 -3.09
N ASN A 61 -56.32 5.70 -3.55
CA ASN A 61 -56.55 6.01 -4.93
C ASN A 61 -55.39 5.38 -5.69
N LEU A 62 -55.58 4.14 -6.18
CA LEU A 62 -54.60 3.37 -6.96
C LEU A 62 -54.32 4.03 -8.31
N LYS A 63 -54.82 5.26 -8.50
CA LYS A 63 -54.23 6.29 -9.36
C LYS A 63 -53.03 6.96 -8.67
N THR A 64 -52.19 6.22 -7.95
CA THR A 64 -50.74 6.43 -8.11
C THR A 64 -50.44 6.14 -9.56
N VAL A 65 -50.72 7.16 -10.37
CA VAL A 65 -50.28 7.30 -11.75
C VAL A 65 -48.84 6.85 -11.71
N PHE A 66 -48.54 5.74 -12.40
CA PHE A 66 -47.19 5.46 -12.86
C PHE A 66 -46.83 6.63 -13.79
N GLU A 67 -46.56 7.79 -13.21
CA GLU A 67 -46.10 8.97 -13.91
C GLU A 67 -44.82 8.50 -14.56
N MET A 68 -44.88 8.38 -15.89
CA MET A 68 -43.82 7.80 -16.69
C MET A 68 -42.53 8.55 -16.37
N ALA A 69 -41.70 7.98 -15.50
CA ALA A 69 -40.50 8.63 -15.02
C ALA A 69 -39.68 9.07 -16.23
N GLN A 70 -39.30 10.34 -16.28
CA GLN A 70 -38.69 10.92 -17.47
C GLN A 70 -37.42 10.14 -17.85
N ARG A 71 -37.51 9.37 -18.96
CA ARG A 71 -36.43 8.57 -19.50
C ARG A 71 -35.47 9.45 -20.29
N VAL A 72 -34.19 9.11 -20.24
CA VAL A 72 -33.12 9.90 -20.88
C VAL A 72 -32.40 9.04 -21.92
N THR A 73 -32.08 9.65 -23.06
CA THR A 73 -31.34 9.02 -24.17
C THR A 73 -29.88 9.46 -24.22
N ILE A 74 -29.01 8.56 -24.66
CA ILE A 74 -27.55 8.77 -24.70
C ILE A 74 -27.21 9.72 -25.86
N ARG A 75 -26.34 10.70 -25.61
CA ARG A 75 -25.96 11.72 -26.62
C ARG A 75 -24.82 11.29 -27.54
N LYS A 76 -24.01 10.31 -27.13
CA LYS A 76 -22.91 9.74 -27.92
C LYS A 76 -23.37 8.55 -28.75
N ARG A 77 -22.69 8.33 -29.89
CA ARG A 77 -22.90 7.18 -30.78
C ARG A 77 -22.64 5.82 -30.11
N THR A 78 -21.90 5.77 -29.01
CA THR A 78 -21.60 4.52 -28.30
C THR A 78 -22.69 4.20 -27.26
N PRO A 79 -23.51 3.16 -27.47
CA PRO A 79 -24.63 2.85 -26.56
C PRO A 79 -24.16 2.13 -25.28
N TYR A 80 -23.08 1.37 -25.37
CA TYR A 80 -22.61 0.46 -24.32
C TYR A 80 -22.15 1.16 -23.02
N ASN A 81 -22.40 0.50 -21.89
CA ASN A 81 -22.00 0.94 -20.56
C ASN A 81 -20.53 0.58 -20.24
N THR A 82 -19.60 1.33 -20.83
CA THR A 82 -18.16 1.16 -20.60
C THR A 82 -17.61 2.22 -19.63
N LYS A 83 -16.45 1.96 -19.03
CA LYS A 83 -15.78 2.91 -18.10
C LYS A 83 -15.50 4.29 -18.73
N SER A 84 -15.34 4.39 -20.05
CA SER A 84 -15.17 5.66 -20.78
C SER A 84 -16.47 6.40 -21.04
N ASN A 85 -17.61 5.69 -20.97
CA ASN A 85 -18.94 6.20 -21.26
C ASN A 85 -19.81 6.32 -20.00
N ARG A 86 -19.19 6.66 -18.87
CA ARG A 86 -19.90 6.95 -17.61
C ARG A 86 -20.71 8.23 -17.75
N ARG A 87 -21.92 8.23 -17.19
CA ARG A 87 -22.92 9.29 -17.36
C ARG A 87 -23.51 9.67 -16.01
N ARG A 88 -23.90 10.94 -15.86
CA ARG A 88 -24.68 11.46 -14.74
C ARG A 88 -25.96 12.07 -15.29
N VAL A 89 -27.10 11.74 -14.72
CA VAL A 89 -28.37 12.43 -15.03
C VAL A 89 -28.37 13.75 -14.26
N VAL A 90 -28.54 14.86 -14.98
CA VAL A 90 -28.56 16.21 -14.41
C VAL A 90 -29.84 16.91 -14.86
N LYS A 91 -30.52 17.59 -13.93
CA LYS A 91 -31.62 18.52 -14.24
C LYS A 91 -31.02 19.79 -14.83
N THR A 92 -31.42 20.11 -16.05
CA THR A 92 -31.04 21.39 -16.67
C THR A 92 -31.92 22.51 -16.13
N PRO A 93 -31.49 23.79 -16.22
CA PRO A 93 -32.34 24.93 -15.83
C PRO A 93 -33.71 24.94 -16.52
N GLY A 94 -33.81 24.41 -17.74
CA GLY A 94 -35.07 24.25 -18.48
C GLY A 94 -35.94 23.08 -18.04
N GLY A 95 -35.70 22.50 -16.86
CA GLY A 95 -36.52 21.43 -16.27
C GLY A 95 -36.39 20.04 -16.92
N LYS A 96 -35.49 19.86 -17.90
CA LYS A 96 -35.29 18.58 -18.60
C LYS A 96 -34.16 17.77 -17.97
N LEU A 97 -34.38 16.46 -17.78
CA LEU A 97 -33.33 15.51 -17.42
C LEU A 97 -32.45 15.16 -18.62
N VAL A 98 -31.14 15.37 -18.48
CA VAL A 98 -30.17 15.12 -19.56
C VAL A 98 -28.96 14.36 -19.03
N TYR A 99 -28.39 13.45 -19.84
CA TYR A 99 -27.10 12.83 -19.53
C TYR A 99 -25.95 13.79 -19.79
N GLN A 100 -25.13 14.01 -18.76
CA GLN A 100 -23.80 14.58 -18.87
C GLN A 100 -22.76 13.46 -18.81
N HIS A 101 -21.84 13.45 -19.77
CA HIS A 101 -20.77 12.46 -19.81
C HIS A 101 -19.65 12.84 -18.86
N LEU A 102 -19.34 11.91 -17.94
CA LEU A 102 -18.24 12.10 -17.00
C LEU A 102 -16.94 11.61 -17.63
N LYS A 103 -15.87 12.35 -17.35
CA LYS A 103 -14.50 11.91 -17.64
C LYS A 103 -14.11 10.78 -16.66
N LYS A 104 -13.22 9.87 -17.09
CA LYS A 104 -12.61 8.88 -16.18
C LYS A 104 -11.86 9.62 -15.08
N LEU A 105 -12.07 9.18 -13.84
CA LEU A 105 -11.35 9.66 -12.67
C LEU A 105 -9.85 9.36 -12.82
N ALA A 106 -9.02 10.29 -12.40
CA ALA A 106 -7.58 10.11 -12.38
C ALA A 106 -7.13 9.46 -11.07
N THR A 107 -6.03 8.72 -11.13
CA THR A 107 -5.34 8.20 -9.95
C THR A 107 -4.36 9.23 -9.41
N SER A 108 -4.21 9.30 -8.09
CA SER A 108 -3.17 10.10 -7.46
C SER A 108 -1.77 9.62 -7.87
N PRO A 109 -0.80 10.53 -8.06
CA PRO A 109 0.58 10.13 -8.30
C PRO A 109 1.13 9.39 -7.07
N LYS A 110 1.82 8.28 -7.33
CA LYS A 110 2.35 7.39 -6.30
C LYS A 110 3.85 7.58 -6.10
N CYS A 111 4.33 7.29 -4.90
CA CYS A 111 5.75 7.22 -4.59
C CYS A 111 6.39 6.04 -5.34
N GLY A 112 7.57 6.24 -5.94
CA GLY A 112 8.26 5.19 -6.71
C GLY A 112 8.84 4.03 -5.90
N ASP A 113 9.09 4.21 -4.60
CA ASP A 113 9.59 3.13 -3.71
C ASP A 113 8.45 2.54 -2.88
N CYS A 114 7.73 3.42 -2.17
CA CYS A 114 6.74 3.07 -1.17
C CYS A 114 5.34 2.77 -1.78
N GLY A 115 5.05 3.19 -3.03
CA GLY A 115 3.74 3.04 -3.68
C GLY A 115 2.60 3.89 -3.09
N THR A 116 2.86 4.64 -2.03
CA THR A 116 1.90 5.52 -1.35
C THR A 116 1.53 6.72 -2.20
N ALA A 117 0.28 7.20 -2.10
CA ALA A 117 -0.15 8.42 -2.78
C ALA A 117 0.62 9.63 -2.23
N LEU A 118 1.16 10.46 -3.12
CA LEU A 118 1.93 11.62 -2.71
C LEU A 118 1.02 12.73 -2.17
N PRO A 119 1.24 13.19 -0.92
CA PRO A 119 0.47 14.29 -0.37
C PRO A 119 0.84 15.61 -1.05
N GLY A 120 -0.16 16.48 -1.23
CA GLY A 120 0.02 17.81 -1.80
C GLY A 120 0.07 17.87 -3.33
N VAL A 121 -0.01 16.74 -4.04
CA VAL A 121 -0.12 16.71 -5.51
C VAL A 121 -1.54 16.27 -5.90
N PRO A 122 -2.29 17.06 -6.70
CA PRO A 122 -3.68 16.78 -7.03
C PRO A 122 -3.79 15.58 -7.98
N ALA A 123 -4.82 14.74 -7.80
CA ALA A 123 -5.10 13.60 -8.67
C ALA A 123 -5.81 14.05 -9.96
N LEU A 124 -5.05 14.30 -11.02
CA LEU A 124 -5.56 14.83 -12.29
C LEU A 124 -5.18 13.98 -13.49
N ARG A 125 -5.86 14.18 -14.62
CA ARG A 125 -5.50 13.47 -15.85
C ARG A 125 -4.20 14.01 -16.42
N PRO A 126 -3.38 13.20 -17.12
CA PRO A 126 -2.11 13.64 -17.71
C PRO A 126 -2.20 14.91 -18.57
N ARG A 127 -3.30 15.08 -19.32
CA ARG A 127 -3.55 16.30 -20.11
C ARG A 127 -3.79 17.54 -19.24
N GLU A 128 -4.47 17.38 -18.10
CA GLU A 128 -4.78 18.49 -17.18
C GLU A 128 -3.52 18.94 -16.41
N TYR A 129 -2.56 18.04 -16.21
CA TYR A 129 -1.24 18.41 -15.69
C TYR A 129 -0.47 19.38 -16.59
N ALA A 130 -0.75 19.46 -17.89
CA ALA A 130 -0.10 20.45 -18.74
C ALA A 130 -0.55 21.88 -18.41
N THR A 131 -1.83 22.06 -18.08
CA THR A 131 -2.46 23.37 -17.83
C THR A 131 -2.08 23.98 -16.48
N ILE A 132 -1.75 23.15 -15.50
CA ILE A 132 -1.54 23.60 -14.13
C ILE A 132 -0.15 24.21 -13.90
N SER A 133 -0.05 25.11 -12.92
CA SER A 133 1.22 25.71 -12.48
C SER A 133 2.17 24.69 -11.84
N LYS A 134 3.49 24.96 -11.92
CA LYS A 134 4.53 24.06 -11.39
C LYS A 134 4.37 23.80 -9.88
N ARG A 135 3.96 24.81 -9.11
CA ARG A 135 3.76 24.73 -7.65
C ARG A 135 2.78 23.63 -7.23
N GLN A 136 1.75 23.38 -8.03
CA GLN A 136 0.75 22.36 -7.71
C GLN A 136 1.19 20.96 -8.14
N LYS A 137 2.18 20.83 -9.04
CA LYS A 137 2.69 19.53 -9.53
C LYS A 137 3.74 18.93 -8.60
N THR A 138 4.41 19.76 -7.81
CA THR A 138 5.59 19.37 -7.03
C THR A 138 5.44 19.78 -5.56
N VAL A 139 6.27 19.16 -4.71
CA VAL A 139 6.42 19.56 -3.30
C VAL A 139 7.81 20.17 -3.12
N ARG A 140 7.94 21.23 -2.32
CA ARG A 140 9.21 21.94 -2.09
C ARG A 140 10.15 21.17 -1.14
N ARG A 141 10.73 20.07 -1.65
CA ARG A 141 11.77 19.26 -0.99
C ARG A 141 12.60 18.50 -2.03
N ALA A 142 13.70 17.87 -1.60
CA ALA A 142 14.45 16.94 -2.45
C ALA A 142 13.55 15.78 -2.92
N TYR A 143 13.64 15.44 -4.22
CA TYR A 143 12.80 14.44 -4.89
C TYR A 143 11.27 14.68 -4.76
N GLY A 144 10.86 15.94 -4.61
CA GLY A 144 9.45 16.33 -4.56
C GLY A 144 8.66 15.87 -5.79
N GLY A 145 7.47 15.33 -5.58
CA GLY A 145 6.60 14.83 -6.65
C GLY A 145 6.91 13.42 -7.18
N SER A 146 8.02 12.80 -6.78
CA SER A 146 8.34 11.40 -7.13
C SER A 146 8.50 10.50 -5.90
N ARG A 147 8.99 11.06 -4.77
CA ARG A 147 9.24 10.33 -3.53
C ARG A 147 8.47 10.93 -2.35
N CYS A 148 8.01 10.09 -1.42
CA CYS A 148 7.42 10.53 -0.15
C CYS A 148 8.52 10.98 0.83
N GLY A 149 8.13 11.69 1.90
CA GLY A 149 9.08 12.21 2.88
C GLY A 149 9.91 11.10 3.55
N ASP A 150 9.30 9.98 3.89
CA ASP A 150 9.98 8.90 4.61
C ASP A 150 10.95 8.15 3.72
N CYS A 151 10.56 7.86 2.48
CA CYS A 151 11.45 7.27 1.49
C CYS A 151 12.65 8.22 1.18
N VAL A 152 12.49 9.56 1.26
CA VAL A 152 13.62 10.52 1.16
C VAL A 152 14.53 10.47 2.40
N LYS A 153 13.96 10.45 3.62
CA LYS A 153 14.75 10.31 4.86
C LYS A 153 15.60 9.04 4.85
N GLN A 154 15.02 7.91 4.45
CA GLN A 154 15.74 6.64 4.36
C GLN A 154 16.90 6.70 3.34
N ARG A 155 16.74 7.42 2.22
CA ARG A 155 17.82 7.61 1.24
C ARG A 155 18.97 8.42 1.83
N ILE A 156 18.68 9.49 2.57
CA ILE A 156 19.68 10.32 3.23
C ILE A 156 20.44 9.50 4.27
N LEU A 157 19.72 8.81 5.17
CA LEU A 157 20.33 8.01 6.23
C LEU A 157 21.17 6.85 5.68
N ARG A 158 20.65 6.12 4.68
CA ARG A 158 21.41 5.04 4.04
C ARG A 158 22.67 5.56 3.37
N ALA A 159 22.58 6.66 2.63
CA ALA A 159 23.75 7.25 1.97
C ALA A 159 24.82 7.65 2.99
N PHE A 160 24.41 8.34 4.06
CA PHE A 160 25.31 8.76 5.14
C PHE A 160 26.00 7.57 5.80
N LEU A 161 25.25 6.61 6.34
CA LEU A 161 25.83 5.47 7.06
C LEU A 161 26.72 4.60 6.19
N ILE A 162 26.39 4.47 4.89
CA ILE A 162 27.21 3.71 3.94
C ILE A 162 28.54 4.44 3.69
N GLU A 163 28.53 5.77 3.55
CA GLU A 163 29.77 6.55 3.40
C GLU A 163 30.64 6.46 4.67
N GLU A 164 30.05 6.61 5.85
CA GLU A 164 30.78 6.45 7.12
C GLU A 164 31.42 5.07 7.25
N ALA A 165 30.64 4.01 6.98
CA ALA A 165 31.15 2.64 7.01
C ALA A 165 32.25 2.40 5.95
N LYS A 166 32.19 3.06 4.79
CA LYS A 166 33.25 2.98 3.78
C LYS A 166 34.53 3.65 4.27
N ILE A 167 34.45 4.81 4.93
CA ILE A 167 35.62 5.52 5.46
C ILE A 167 36.30 4.66 6.53
N VAL A 168 35.54 4.13 7.49
CA VAL A 168 36.07 3.25 8.55
C VAL A 168 36.79 2.04 7.95
N LYS A 169 36.17 1.36 6.97
CA LYS A 169 36.80 0.22 6.28
C LYS A 169 38.09 0.60 5.55
N LYS A 170 38.17 1.80 4.97
CA LYS A 170 39.40 2.29 4.30
C LYS A 170 40.51 2.54 5.32
N VAL A 171 40.19 3.16 6.46
CA VAL A 171 41.16 3.46 7.52
C VAL A 171 41.75 2.18 8.11
N ILE A 172 40.90 1.22 8.49
CA ILE A 172 41.35 -0.09 9.01
C ILE A 172 42.27 -0.78 8.00
N LYS A 173 41.86 -0.82 6.72
CA LYS A 173 42.66 -1.41 5.65
C LYS A 173 43.99 -0.68 5.40
N SER A 174 44.08 0.63 5.65
CA SER A 174 45.35 1.37 5.58
C SER A 174 46.27 1.09 6.77
N GLN A 175 45.72 0.95 7.98
CA GLN A 175 46.47 0.63 9.19
C GLN A 175 47.05 -0.80 9.13
N GLU A 176 46.27 -1.78 8.67
CA GLU A 176 46.73 -3.16 8.46
C GLU A 176 47.90 -3.26 7.45
N LYS A 177 47.96 -2.32 6.49
CA LYS A 177 49.06 -2.25 5.51
C LYS A 177 50.30 -1.53 6.06
N GLY A 178 50.11 -0.58 6.97
CA GLY A 178 51.19 0.18 7.61
C GLY A 178 51.79 -0.51 8.84
N ALA A 179 51.07 -1.44 9.45
CA ALA A 179 51.60 -2.26 10.54
C ALA A 179 52.63 -3.27 10.00
N PRO A 180 53.86 -3.32 10.54
CA PRO A 180 54.78 -4.39 10.19
C PRO A 180 54.13 -5.71 10.59
N ARG A 181 53.97 -6.62 9.62
CA ARG A 181 53.51 -8.00 9.90
C ARG A 181 54.58 -8.66 10.77
N ASN A 182 54.42 -8.59 12.09
CA ASN A 182 55.21 -9.39 13.01
C ASN A 182 54.72 -10.83 12.83
N ARG A 183 55.35 -11.53 11.87
CA ARG A 183 55.06 -12.93 11.57
C ARG A 183 55.53 -13.70 12.81
N PRO A 184 54.69 -14.46 13.53
CA PRO A 184 55.16 -15.27 14.63
C PRO A 184 56.15 -16.30 14.07
N THR A 185 57.44 -16.08 14.31
CA THR A 185 58.51 -17.02 13.99
C THR A 185 58.64 -18.01 15.13
N ASN A 186 57.65 -18.89 15.30
CA ASN A 186 57.81 -20.05 16.16
C ASN A 186 57.42 -21.30 15.37
N GLY A 187 58.47 -21.98 14.89
CA GLY A 187 58.56 -23.44 14.92
C GLY A 187 57.69 -24.24 13.96
N ALA A 188 58.36 -24.78 12.93
CA ALA A 188 58.07 -26.04 12.24
C ALA A 188 56.82 -26.15 11.33
N GLY A 189 57.11 -26.48 10.06
CA GLY A 189 56.25 -27.41 9.30
C GLY A 189 55.43 -26.80 8.16
N ILE A 190 55.78 -27.23 6.95
CA ILE A 190 54.97 -27.22 5.71
C ILE A 190 54.90 -25.88 4.97
N ARG A 191 55.89 -25.67 4.10
CA ARG A 191 55.72 -24.87 2.87
C ARG A 191 54.67 -25.55 2.00
N VAL A 192 53.40 -25.16 2.13
CA VAL A 192 52.46 -25.39 1.03
C VAL A 192 52.81 -24.36 -0.03
N ILE A 193 53.51 -24.82 -1.07
CA ILE A 193 53.60 -24.11 -2.33
C ILE A 193 52.19 -24.17 -2.92
N CYS A 194 51.31 -23.27 -2.52
CA CYS A 194 50.09 -23.01 -3.27
C CYS A 194 50.52 -22.30 -4.54
N THR A 195 50.69 -23.05 -5.62
CA THR A 195 50.70 -22.53 -6.98
C THR A 195 49.39 -21.76 -7.19
N VAL A 196 49.43 -20.44 -6.96
CA VAL A 196 48.35 -19.57 -7.41
C VAL A 196 48.45 -19.52 -8.92
N SER A 197 47.75 -20.43 -9.60
CA SER A 197 47.45 -20.29 -11.02
C SER A 197 46.89 -18.88 -11.25
N PRO A 198 47.46 -18.08 -12.17
CA PRO A 198 46.95 -16.75 -12.45
C PRO A 198 45.53 -16.87 -12.99
N LYS A 199 44.54 -16.50 -12.18
CA LYS A 199 43.15 -16.41 -12.64
C LYS A 199 43.11 -15.31 -13.68
N SER A 200 42.84 -15.73 -14.90
CA SER A 200 42.73 -14.94 -16.11
C SER A 200 42.03 -13.61 -15.84
N ARG A 201 42.72 -12.54 -16.27
CA ARG A 201 42.19 -11.19 -16.44
C ARG A 201 41.07 -11.28 -17.48
N GLN A 202 39.84 -11.56 -17.03
CA GLN A 202 38.65 -11.46 -17.89
C GLN A 202 38.38 -9.98 -18.13
N GLY A 203 38.27 -9.65 -19.41
CA GLY A 203 38.32 -8.31 -19.96
C GLY A 203 37.31 -7.35 -19.36
N GLU A 204 37.73 -6.09 -19.33
CA GLU A 204 36.82 -4.95 -19.35
C GLU A 204 35.87 -5.14 -20.54
N ASN A 205 34.59 -5.34 -20.23
CA ASN A 205 33.56 -5.23 -21.23
C ASN A 205 33.44 -3.75 -21.60
N ASP A 206 33.81 -3.45 -22.84
CA ASP A 206 33.43 -2.24 -23.56
C ASP A 206 31.92 -2.02 -23.39
N VAL A 207 31.55 -0.93 -22.72
CA VAL A 207 30.17 -0.43 -22.77
C VAL A 207 30.01 0.23 -24.14
N PRO A 208 29.11 -0.24 -25.02
CA PRO A 208 28.90 0.43 -26.29
C PRO A 208 28.33 1.83 -26.02
N ALA A 209 29.03 2.83 -26.54
CA ALA A 209 28.55 4.19 -26.66
C ALA A 209 27.19 4.16 -27.39
N LEU A 210 26.10 4.44 -26.65
CA LEU A 210 24.82 4.76 -27.26
C LEU A 210 25.03 6.04 -28.08
N ARG A 211 25.03 5.86 -29.41
CA ARG A 211 24.95 6.92 -30.40
C ARG A 211 23.73 7.79 -30.12
N ARG A 212 23.94 9.10 -30.21
CA ARG A 212 22.88 10.06 -30.54
C ARG A 212 22.60 10.00 -32.04
#